data_AF-A0A840KD02-F1
#
_entry.id   AF-A0A840KD02-F1
#
_cell.length_a   1.000
_cell.length_b   1.000
_cell.length_c   1.000
_cell.angle_alpha   90.00
_cell.angle_beta   90.00
_cell.angle_gamma   90.00
#
_symmetry.space_group_name_H-M   'P 1'
#
loop_
_entity.id
_entity.type
_entity.pdbx_description
1 polymer ?
#
loop_
_entity_poly.entity_id
_entity_poly.type
_entity_poly.pdbx_seq_one_letter_code
_entity_poly.pdbx_strand_id
1 'polypeptide(L)'
;MMIEIKRNIKGLFGVMMLAGFLANGQTVDLSTHIAGTPPTNAVVQWHTSATPSSGTLLSSTIVTATPTSTHYWAFYYSSNNGGCYSPGAKVTVIGNDCTVSETTVDLTALPHSAVPTGADLVWYTTPTHDPGTEAANPAAAENGIYWPVFYSSSNGGCFSPVGDPVIIELTTCSSACYKPGVLTGGSILDSRAGITSLSRAGSDDPDNWPMVRKGGWLVLESKTKAFVPNRVAFSDADNNPATPDVPAGINASNFVEGMIVYDTTNQCLKIYTSTDGGNTYAWYCIGTQTCPD
;
A
#
# COMPACT_ATOMS: atom_id res chain seq x y z
N MET A 1 -38.25 -11.22 -24.50
CA MET A 1 -37.42 -10.19 -25.15
C MET A 1 -36.63 -9.52 -24.05
N MET A 2 -35.37 -9.91 -23.97
CA MET A 2 -34.39 -9.46 -22.98
C MET A 2 -33.92 -8.07 -23.41
N ILE A 3 -34.00 -7.08 -22.52
CA ILE A 3 -33.35 -5.77 -22.73
C ILE A 3 -32.40 -5.58 -21.56
N GLU A 4 -31.13 -5.91 -21.83
CA GLU A 4 -29.98 -5.48 -21.05
C GLU A 4 -29.94 -3.95 -21.02
N ILE A 5 -29.83 -3.37 -19.83
CA ILE A 5 -29.33 -2.00 -19.66
C ILE A 5 -27.93 -2.13 -19.07
N LYS A 6 -26.93 -2.14 -19.95
CA LYS A 6 -25.54 -1.87 -19.58
C LYS A 6 -25.47 -0.45 -19.00
N ARG A 7 -25.13 -0.33 -17.72
CA ARG A 7 -24.69 0.93 -17.12
C ARG A 7 -23.27 0.78 -16.59
N ASN A 8 -22.36 1.26 -17.44
CA ASN A 8 -20.98 1.58 -17.15
C ASN A 8 -20.95 2.68 -16.07
N ILE A 9 -20.47 2.37 -14.86
CA ILE A 9 -20.15 3.37 -13.84
C ILE A 9 -18.68 3.17 -13.48
N LYS A 10 -17.85 3.97 -14.15
CA LYS A 10 -16.62 4.52 -13.55
C LYS A 10 -17.03 5.22 -12.26
N GLY A 11 -16.40 4.87 -11.14
CA GLY A 11 -16.71 5.46 -9.85
C GLY A 11 -15.57 5.24 -8.87
N LEU A 12 -14.61 6.17 -8.93
CA LEU A 12 -13.79 6.70 -7.85
C LEU A 12 -13.49 5.76 -6.66
N PHE A 13 -12.23 5.35 -6.58
CA PHE A 13 -11.58 4.93 -5.35
C PHE A 13 -11.80 5.98 -4.25
N GLY A 14 -12.73 5.70 -3.34
CA GLY A 14 -12.87 6.42 -2.08
C GLY A 14 -12.00 5.73 -1.03
N VAL A 15 -10.79 6.26 -0.83
CA VAL A 15 -9.94 5.89 0.30
C VAL A 15 -10.64 6.37 1.58
N MET A 16 -11.17 5.42 2.35
CA MET A 16 -11.62 5.67 3.72
C MET A 16 -10.53 5.19 4.67
N MET A 17 -9.86 6.15 5.29
CA MET A 17 -8.79 5.91 6.25
C MET A 17 -9.39 5.76 7.65
N LEU A 18 -9.24 4.58 8.25
CA LEU A 18 -9.46 4.33 9.66
C LEU A 18 -8.24 3.63 10.24
N ALA A 19 -7.57 4.32 11.17
CA ALA A 19 -6.63 3.81 12.19
C ALA A 19 -5.69 2.67 11.78
N GLY A 20 -4.56 3.07 11.19
CA GLY A 20 -3.39 2.24 10.94
C GLY A 20 -2.59 2.87 9.81
N PHE A 21 -1.93 4.01 10.06
CA PHE A 21 -1.06 4.64 9.07
C PHE A 21 0.19 3.80 8.87
N LEU A 22 0.08 2.78 8.03
CA LEU A 22 1.19 2.29 7.24
C LEU A 22 1.54 3.42 6.26
N ALA A 23 2.84 3.72 6.15
CA ALA A 23 3.39 4.40 4.99
C ALA A 23 2.78 3.79 3.72
N ASN A 24 2.63 4.56 2.62
CA ASN A 24 2.29 4.03 1.30
C ASN A 24 3.14 2.77 1.03
N GLY A 25 2.56 1.60 1.29
CA GLY A 25 3.32 0.36 1.34
C GLY A 25 3.79 0.05 -0.07
N GLN A 26 5.09 -0.18 -0.24
CA GLN A 26 5.62 -0.75 -1.48
C GLN A 26 4.98 -2.13 -1.59
N THR A 27 4.04 -2.33 -2.51
CA THR A 27 3.35 -3.61 -2.65
C THR A 27 3.56 -4.21 -4.03
N VAL A 28 3.91 -5.48 -4.06
CA VAL A 28 4.05 -6.28 -5.28
C VAL A 28 2.89 -7.26 -5.35
N ASP A 29 2.17 -7.27 -6.47
CA ASP A 29 1.22 -8.35 -6.78
C ASP A 29 1.96 -9.49 -7.48
N LEU A 30 2.20 -10.58 -6.76
CA LEU A 30 2.89 -11.75 -7.29
C LEU A 30 2.09 -12.46 -8.39
N SER A 31 0.77 -12.26 -8.46
CA SER A 31 -0.07 -12.92 -9.48
C SER A 31 0.21 -12.43 -10.90
N THR A 32 0.75 -11.21 -11.06
CA THR A 32 1.14 -10.65 -12.36
C THR A 32 2.50 -11.17 -12.85
N HIS A 33 3.23 -11.90 -12.00
CA HIS A 33 4.59 -12.37 -12.24
C HIS A 33 4.66 -13.88 -12.52
N ILE A 34 3.59 -14.45 -13.09
CA ILE A 34 3.50 -15.87 -13.44
C ILE A 34 3.79 -16.03 -14.93
N ALA A 35 4.91 -16.67 -15.26
CA ALA A 35 5.23 -17.07 -16.63
C ALA A 35 4.82 -18.53 -16.85
N GLY A 36 3.65 -18.75 -17.47
CA GLY A 36 3.20 -20.09 -17.88
C GLY A 36 1.75 -20.41 -17.48
N THR A 37 1.12 -21.30 -18.23
CA THR A 37 -0.22 -21.80 -17.92
C THR A 37 -0.11 -22.95 -16.92
N PRO A 38 -0.81 -22.92 -15.78
CA PRO A 38 -0.84 -24.06 -14.88
C PRO A 38 -1.37 -25.30 -15.63
N PRO A 39 -0.83 -26.50 -15.32
CA PRO A 39 -1.37 -27.75 -15.85
C PRO A 39 -2.87 -27.90 -15.56
N THR A 40 -3.56 -28.70 -16.36
CA THR A 40 -5.00 -28.96 -16.16
C THR A 40 -5.28 -29.42 -14.72
N ASN A 41 -6.24 -28.77 -14.06
CA ASN A 41 -6.61 -29.01 -12.65
C ASN A 41 -5.51 -28.68 -11.62
N ALA A 42 -4.58 -27.78 -11.97
CA ALA A 42 -3.66 -27.17 -11.03
C ALA A 42 -3.93 -25.66 -10.92
N VAL A 43 -3.61 -25.11 -9.75
CA VAL A 43 -3.64 -23.66 -9.48
C VAL A 43 -2.27 -23.21 -9.01
N VAL A 44 -1.92 -21.95 -9.24
CA VAL A 44 -0.70 -21.38 -8.68
C VAL A 44 -0.95 -20.99 -7.23
N GLN A 45 -0.10 -21.47 -6.33
CA GLN A 45 -0.07 -21.07 -4.93
C GLN A 45 1.28 -20.44 -4.61
N TRP A 46 1.24 -19.37 -3.83
CA TRP A 46 2.42 -18.65 -3.38
C TRP A 46 2.69 -18.95 -1.91
N HIS A 47 3.95 -19.19 -1.58
CA HIS A 47 4.39 -19.57 -0.25
C HIS A 47 5.59 -18.75 0.21
N THR A 48 5.77 -18.62 1.52
CA THR A 48 6.92 -17.98 2.17
C THR A 48 8.10 -18.92 2.41
N SER A 49 8.05 -20.15 1.87
CA SER A 49 9.07 -21.18 2.05
C SER A 49 9.23 -22.05 0.82
N ALA A 50 10.43 -22.58 0.61
CA ALA A 50 10.73 -23.59 -0.40
C ALA A 50 10.02 -24.94 -0.14
N THR A 51 9.51 -25.16 1.07
CA THR A 51 8.73 -26.35 1.44
C THR A 51 7.27 -25.96 1.68
N PRO A 52 6.35 -26.25 0.74
CA PRO A 52 4.98 -25.79 0.82
C PRO A 52 4.19 -26.53 1.92
N SER A 53 3.40 -25.76 2.66
CA SER A 53 2.52 -26.23 3.74
C SER A 53 1.40 -25.22 3.98
N SER A 54 0.38 -25.59 4.75
CA SER A 54 -0.69 -24.67 5.11
C SER A 54 -0.19 -23.44 5.89
N GLY A 55 0.88 -23.57 6.67
CA GLY A 55 1.48 -22.48 7.43
C GLY A 55 2.36 -21.54 6.60
N THR A 56 2.77 -21.95 5.40
CA THR A 56 3.60 -21.13 4.50
C THR A 56 2.80 -20.52 3.36
N LEU A 57 1.56 -20.98 3.15
CA LEU A 57 0.67 -20.49 2.11
C LEU A 57 0.30 -19.03 2.36
N LEU A 58 0.48 -18.18 1.36
CA LEU A 58 0.06 -16.79 1.42
C LEU A 58 -1.46 -16.69 1.35
N SER A 59 -2.04 -15.85 2.21
CA SER A 59 -3.47 -15.51 2.19
C SER A 59 -3.82 -14.47 1.11
N SER A 60 -2.82 -13.80 0.54
CA SER A 60 -2.92 -12.78 -0.51
C SER A 60 -1.68 -12.83 -1.40
N THR A 61 -1.83 -12.60 -2.71
CA THR A 61 -0.70 -12.46 -3.64
C THR A 61 -0.06 -11.07 -3.60
N ILE A 62 -0.71 -10.11 -2.94
CA ILE A 62 -0.17 -8.77 -2.71
C ILE A 62 0.73 -8.85 -1.47
N VAL A 63 2.03 -8.68 -1.68
CA VAL A 63 3.07 -8.70 -0.65
C VAL A 63 3.73 -7.34 -0.51
N THR A 64 4.30 -7.05 0.65
CA THR A 64 5.01 -5.79 0.89
C THR A 64 6.49 -5.96 0.55
N ALA A 65 7.03 -5.09 -0.29
CA ALA A 65 8.46 -4.95 -0.51
C ALA A 65 9.08 -4.16 0.64
N THR A 66 10.20 -4.65 1.16
CA THR A 66 10.93 -4.03 2.27
C THR A 66 12.40 -3.90 1.91
N PRO A 67 13.19 -3.07 2.62
CA PRO A 67 14.64 -2.95 2.39
C PRO A 67 15.37 -4.27 2.56
N THR A 68 14.84 -5.15 3.41
CA THR A 68 15.33 -6.52 3.54
C THR A 68 14.72 -7.38 2.44
N SER A 69 15.57 -8.04 1.65
CA SER A 69 15.14 -8.98 0.63
C SER A 69 14.28 -10.08 1.24
N THR A 70 13.08 -10.28 0.71
CA THR A 70 12.16 -11.34 1.15
C THR A 70 11.95 -12.33 0.02
N HIS A 71 11.98 -13.62 0.35
CA HIS A 71 11.82 -14.68 -0.65
C HIS A 71 10.40 -15.25 -0.64
N TYR A 72 9.89 -15.49 -1.83
CA TYR A 72 8.62 -16.18 -2.06
C TYR A 72 8.82 -17.32 -3.06
N TRP A 73 7.94 -18.31 -2.99
CA TRP A 73 7.98 -19.48 -3.86
C TRP A 73 6.61 -19.72 -4.49
N ALA A 74 6.58 -19.86 -5.81
CA ALA A 74 5.41 -20.26 -6.56
C ALA A 74 5.42 -21.77 -6.79
N PHE A 75 4.26 -22.40 -6.58
CA PHE A 75 4.03 -23.82 -6.83
C PHE A 75 2.77 -24.02 -7.66
N TYR A 76 2.78 -25.00 -8.55
CA TYR A 76 1.53 -25.57 -9.06
C TYR A 76 1.01 -26.58 -8.06
N TYR A 77 -0.20 -26.35 -7.55
CA TYR A 77 -0.88 -27.22 -6.60
C TYR A 77 -2.07 -27.91 -7.27
N SER A 78 -2.20 -29.22 -7.09
CA SER A 78 -3.38 -29.98 -7.51
C SER A 78 -3.97 -30.79 -6.35
N SER A 79 -5.29 -30.67 -6.18
CA SER A 79 -6.05 -31.41 -5.17
C SER A 79 -6.38 -32.85 -5.56
N ASN A 80 -6.21 -33.22 -6.83
CA ASN A 80 -6.76 -34.47 -7.39
C ASN A 80 -5.97 -35.75 -7.04
N ASN A 81 -4.92 -35.68 -6.23
CA ASN A 81 -4.12 -36.83 -5.78
C ASN A 81 -3.65 -36.65 -4.32
N GLY A 82 -4.54 -36.26 -3.41
CA GLY A 82 -4.18 -36.05 -1.99
C GLY A 82 -3.38 -34.78 -1.71
N GLY A 83 -3.34 -33.84 -2.66
CA GLY A 83 -2.57 -32.61 -2.60
C GLY A 83 -1.11 -32.82 -2.99
N CYS A 84 -0.74 -32.40 -4.19
CA CYS A 84 0.66 -32.42 -4.64
C CYS A 84 1.11 -31.03 -5.09
N TYR A 85 2.41 -30.77 -4.92
CA TYR A 85 3.07 -29.53 -5.34
C TYR A 85 4.13 -29.85 -6.40
N SER A 86 4.29 -28.97 -7.38
CA SER A 86 5.44 -28.99 -8.30
C SER A 86 6.75 -28.65 -7.56
N PRO A 87 7.92 -28.72 -8.23
CA PRO A 87 9.08 -27.96 -7.78
C PRO A 87 8.72 -26.47 -7.65
N GLY A 88 9.23 -25.81 -6.61
CA GLY A 88 8.96 -24.41 -6.34
C GLY A 88 9.88 -23.48 -7.14
N ALA A 89 9.31 -22.47 -7.77
CA ALA A 89 10.06 -21.39 -8.40
C ALA A 89 10.24 -20.25 -7.39
N LYS A 90 11.48 -19.86 -7.09
CA LYS A 90 11.78 -18.79 -6.12
C LYS A 90 11.72 -17.43 -6.82
N VAL A 91 11.23 -16.42 -6.11
CA VAL A 91 11.36 -15.01 -6.45
C VAL A 91 11.80 -14.26 -5.21
N THR A 92 12.61 -13.22 -5.40
CA THR A 92 12.98 -12.30 -4.33
C THR A 92 12.27 -10.97 -4.56
N VAL A 93 11.70 -10.41 -3.50
CA VAL A 93 11.09 -9.08 -3.52
C VAL A 93 11.90 -8.18 -2.59
N ILE A 94 12.26 -7.00 -3.09
CA ILE A 94 12.99 -5.99 -2.34
C ILE A 94 12.46 -4.61 -2.69
N GLY A 95 12.57 -3.70 -1.72
CA GLY A 95 12.13 -2.32 -1.81
C GLY A 95 13.19 -1.35 -1.31
N ASN A 96 12.95 -0.05 -1.43
CA ASN A 96 13.85 0.98 -0.92
C ASN A 96 13.64 1.28 0.57
N ASP A 97 14.72 1.70 1.25
CA ASP A 97 14.65 2.15 2.64
C ASP A 97 14.24 3.62 2.76
N CYS A 98 13.00 3.81 3.19
CA CYS A 98 12.45 5.14 3.42
C CYS A 98 12.89 5.81 4.72
N THR A 99 13.65 5.13 5.59
CA THR A 99 14.28 5.78 6.75
C THR A 99 15.50 6.61 6.35
N VAL A 100 16.13 6.28 5.22
CA VAL A 100 17.32 6.96 4.69
C VAL A 100 17.07 7.67 3.35
N SER A 101 15.81 7.73 2.90
CA SER A 101 15.38 8.36 1.63
C SER A 101 16.10 7.82 0.39
N GLU A 102 16.41 6.53 0.38
CA GLU A 102 16.98 5.90 -0.81
C GLU A 102 15.93 5.80 -1.92
N THR A 103 16.34 6.02 -3.18
CA THR A 103 15.46 5.95 -4.35
C THR A 103 15.83 4.81 -5.29
N THR A 104 16.76 3.95 -4.89
CA THR A 104 17.29 2.84 -5.69
C THR A 104 17.65 1.68 -4.77
N VAL A 105 17.85 0.49 -5.33
CA VAL A 105 18.31 -0.70 -4.60
C VAL A 105 19.66 -1.15 -5.15
N ASP A 106 20.59 -1.53 -4.27
CA ASP A 106 21.86 -2.15 -4.65
C ASP A 106 21.70 -3.67 -4.82
N LEU A 107 21.62 -4.13 -6.06
CA LEU A 107 21.54 -5.55 -6.39
C LEU A 107 22.84 -6.31 -6.09
N THR A 108 23.97 -5.63 -6.08
CA THR A 108 25.28 -6.25 -5.85
C THR A 108 25.51 -6.59 -4.37
N ALA A 109 24.76 -5.95 -3.47
CA ALA A 109 24.75 -6.24 -2.05
C ALA A 109 23.87 -7.44 -1.66
N LEU A 110 23.06 -7.96 -2.60
CA LEU A 110 22.19 -9.10 -2.32
C LEU A 110 22.99 -10.40 -2.09
N PRO A 111 22.57 -11.26 -1.15
CA PRO A 111 23.21 -12.55 -0.97
C PRO A 111 23.14 -13.39 -2.26
N HIS A 112 24.30 -13.81 -2.76
CA HIS A 112 24.42 -14.69 -3.91
C HIS A 112 25.38 -15.84 -3.62
N SER A 113 25.34 -16.90 -4.44
CA SER A 113 26.31 -17.99 -4.37
C SER A 113 27.72 -17.51 -4.71
N ALA A 114 28.75 -18.23 -4.26
CA ALA A 114 30.13 -17.87 -4.55
C ALA A 114 30.35 -17.71 -6.05
N VAL A 115 30.87 -16.54 -6.46
CA VAL A 115 31.15 -16.25 -7.86
C VAL A 115 32.27 -17.19 -8.33
N PRO A 116 32.06 -17.96 -9.42
CA PRO A 116 33.11 -18.80 -9.98
C PRO A 116 34.37 -18.00 -10.33
N THR A 117 35.55 -18.58 -10.15
CA THR A 117 36.82 -17.90 -10.46
C THR A 117 36.87 -17.45 -11.92
N GLY A 118 37.16 -16.17 -12.15
CA GLY A 118 37.24 -15.59 -13.50
C GLY A 118 35.89 -15.27 -14.14
N ALA A 119 34.81 -15.27 -13.35
CA ALA A 119 33.50 -14.76 -13.73
C ALA A 119 33.12 -13.54 -12.87
N ASP A 120 32.21 -12.74 -13.39
CA ASP A 120 31.60 -11.60 -12.73
C ASP A 120 30.08 -11.84 -12.61
N LEU A 121 29.47 -11.30 -11.55
CA LEU A 121 28.01 -11.28 -11.40
C LEU A 121 27.45 -10.09 -12.17
N VAL A 122 26.66 -10.38 -13.20
CA VAL A 122 25.96 -9.38 -14.02
C VAL A 122 24.45 -9.55 -13.88
N TRP A 123 23.70 -8.48 -14.14
CA TRP A 123 22.25 -8.43 -13.99
C TRP A 123 21.60 -8.02 -15.30
N TYR A 124 20.50 -8.67 -15.66
CA TYR A 124 19.72 -8.38 -16.87
C TYR A 124 18.28 -8.04 -16.52
N THR A 125 17.61 -7.23 -17.35
CA THR A 125 16.18 -6.90 -17.23
C THR A 125 15.29 -7.85 -18.04
N THR A 126 15.85 -8.91 -18.62
CA THR A 126 15.09 -9.97 -19.28
C THR A 126 15.54 -11.36 -18.80
N PRO A 127 14.63 -12.35 -18.74
CA PRO A 127 14.95 -13.70 -18.28
C PRO A 127 15.88 -14.47 -19.23
N THR A 128 16.09 -13.97 -20.45
CA THR A 128 16.91 -14.58 -21.51
C THR A 128 18.22 -13.84 -21.77
N HIS A 129 18.59 -12.87 -20.92
CA HIS A 129 19.81 -12.07 -21.02
C HIS A 129 20.06 -11.52 -22.44
N ASP A 130 19.00 -10.97 -23.05
CA ASP A 130 19.06 -10.52 -24.44
C ASP A 130 20.08 -9.36 -24.60
N PRO A 131 20.75 -9.23 -25.76
CA PRO A 131 21.68 -8.14 -25.99
C PRO A 131 21.03 -6.76 -25.75
N GLY A 132 21.68 -5.93 -24.93
CA GLY A 132 21.21 -4.59 -24.58
C GLY A 132 20.28 -4.51 -23.36
N THR A 133 19.98 -5.64 -22.70
CA THR A 133 19.15 -5.67 -21.47
C THR A 133 19.98 -5.77 -20.19
N GLU A 134 21.31 -5.68 -20.30
CA GLU A 134 22.21 -5.64 -19.14
C GLU A 134 21.95 -4.36 -18.32
N ALA A 135 21.80 -4.50 -17.01
CA ALA A 135 21.59 -3.39 -16.10
C ALA A 135 22.84 -2.51 -16.06
N ALA A 136 22.71 -1.26 -16.54
CA ALA A 136 23.84 -0.34 -16.64
C ALA A 136 24.44 0.06 -15.28
N ASN A 137 23.63 0.07 -14.22
CA ASN A 137 24.09 0.39 -12.86
C ASN A 137 23.39 -0.52 -11.83
N PRO A 138 23.88 -1.75 -11.61
CA PRO A 138 23.25 -2.68 -10.68
C PRO A 138 23.32 -2.24 -9.21
N ALA A 139 24.22 -1.31 -8.86
CA ALA A 139 24.31 -0.75 -7.51
C ALA A 139 23.25 0.32 -7.23
N ALA A 140 22.54 0.79 -8.26
CA ALA A 140 21.46 1.77 -8.14
C ALA A 140 20.31 1.37 -9.07
N ALA A 141 19.76 0.17 -8.87
CA ALA A 141 18.68 -0.37 -9.67
C ALA A 141 17.34 0.32 -9.37
N GLU A 142 16.60 0.62 -10.43
CA GLU A 142 15.26 1.23 -10.39
C GLU A 142 14.16 0.15 -10.38
N ASN A 143 12.90 0.58 -10.35
CA ASN A 143 11.73 -0.32 -10.37
C ASN A 143 11.78 -1.29 -11.54
N GLY A 144 11.58 -2.58 -11.29
CA GLY A 144 11.64 -3.58 -12.35
C GLY A 144 11.96 -4.98 -11.86
N ILE A 145 12.21 -5.88 -12.81
CA ILE A 145 12.60 -7.26 -12.53
C ILE A 145 14.00 -7.46 -13.09
N TYR A 146 14.87 -8.07 -12.28
CA TYR A 146 16.26 -8.31 -12.59
C TYR A 146 16.62 -9.78 -12.43
N TRP A 147 17.45 -10.28 -13.34
CA TRP A 147 17.89 -11.66 -13.41
C TRP A 147 19.41 -11.74 -13.28
N PRO A 148 19.93 -12.41 -12.24
CA PRO A 148 21.37 -12.54 -12.05
C PRO A 148 21.96 -13.63 -12.94
N VAL A 149 23.14 -13.39 -13.51
CA VAL A 149 23.89 -14.33 -14.34
C VAL A 149 25.38 -14.20 -14.03
N PHE A 150 26.13 -15.30 -13.99
CA PHE A 150 27.58 -15.23 -13.98
C PHE A 150 28.12 -15.21 -15.41
N TYR A 151 28.96 -14.22 -15.71
CA TYR A 151 29.56 -14.02 -17.03
C TYR A 151 31.08 -14.12 -16.94
N SER A 152 31.72 -14.85 -17.87
CA SER A 152 33.18 -14.93 -17.96
C SER A 152 33.69 -14.47 -19.32
N SER A 153 34.38 -13.33 -19.33
CA SER A 153 35.07 -12.80 -20.52
C SER A 153 36.32 -13.59 -20.90
N SER A 154 36.96 -14.25 -19.92
CA SER A 154 38.22 -14.97 -20.09
C SER A 154 38.05 -16.36 -20.72
N ASN A 155 36.83 -16.91 -20.72
CA ASN A 155 36.51 -18.23 -21.28
C ASN A 155 35.67 -18.14 -22.57
N GLY A 156 35.93 -17.14 -23.41
CA GLY A 156 35.24 -16.97 -24.69
C GLY A 156 33.84 -16.35 -24.60
N GLY A 157 33.48 -15.71 -23.47
CA GLY A 157 32.20 -15.02 -23.28
C GLY A 157 31.05 -15.97 -22.96
N CYS A 158 31.19 -16.79 -21.92
CA CYS A 158 30.17 -17.74 -21.52
C CYS A 158 29.30 -17.23 -20.36
N PHE A 159 28.04 -17.65 -20.35
CA PHE A 159 27.05 -17.34 -19.32
C PHE A 159 26.67 -18.60 -18.53
N SER A 160 26.43 -18.44 -17.23
CA SER A 160 25.76 -19.47 -16.43
C SER A 160 24.27 -19.58 -16.77
N PRO A 161 23.57 -20.62 -16.30
CA PRO A 161 22.12 -20.56 -16.21
C PRO A 161 21.68 -19.31 -15.45
N VAL A 162 20.55 -18.73 -15.86
CA VAL A 162 19.96 -17.55 -15.24
C VAL A 162 19.46 -17.91 -13.84
N GLY A 163 19.76 -17.08 -12.85
CA GLY A 163 19.30 -17.26 -11.48
C GLY A 163 17.84 -16.83 -11.27
N ASP A 164 17.39 -16.97 -10.03
CA ASP A 164 16.02 -16.60 -9.65
C ASP A 164 15.80 -15.08 -9.77
N PRO A 165 14.62 -14.63 -10.25
CA PRO A 165 14.32 -13.22 -10.43
C PRO A 165 14.27 -12.44 -9.11
N VAL A 166 14.68 -11.17 -9.19
CA VAL A 166 14.53 -10.16 -8.14
C VAL A 166 13.57 -9.09 -8.64
N ILE A 167 12.45 -8.90 -7.94
CA ILE A 167 11.49 -7.82 -8.19
C ILE A 167 11.85 -6.65 -7.26
N ILE A 168 12.07 -5.50 -7.86
CA ILE A 168 12.28 -4.22 -7.18
C ILE A 168 11.02 -3.40 -7.31
N GLU A 169 10.41 -3.08 -6.17
CA GLU A 169 9.29 -2.14 -6.10
C GLU A 169 9.68 -0.97 -5.20
N LEU A 170 9.78 0.23 -5.80
CA LEU A 170 10.20 1.44 -5.10
C LEU A 170 8.99 2.31 -4.78
N THR A 171 9.02 2.98 -3.62
CA THR A 171 8.05 4.03 -3.31
C THR A 171 8.74 5.37 -3.11
N THR A 172 8.01 6.44 -3.34
CA THR A 172 8.45 7.77 -2.94
C THR A 172 8.44 7.85 -1.42
N CYS A 173 9.62 7.96 -0.83
CA CYS A 173 9.74 8.15 0.61
C CYS A 173 9.25 9.55 0.97
N SER A 174 8.16 9.62 1.71
CA SER A 174 7.67 10.88 2.27
C SER A 174 8.54 11.25 3.46
N SER A 175 9.32 12.32 3.35
CA SER A 175 10.10 12.90 4.45
C SER A 175 9.25 13.55 5.54
N ALA A 176 7.93 13.64 5.36
CA ALA A 176 7.02 14.19 6.35
C ALA A 176 6.83 13.22 7.52
N CYS A 177 7.42 13.55 8.66
CA CYS A 177 6.96 13.04 9.95
C CYS A 177 5.67 13.75 10.31
N TYR A 178 4.62 12.98 10.54
CA TYR A 178 3.35 13.53 11.00
C TYR A 178 3.37 13.60 12.51
N LYS A 179 3.04 14.76 13.08
CA LYS A 179 2.89 14.88 14.53
C LYS A 179 1.89 13.83 15.01
N PRO A 180 2.22 13.05 16.05
CA PRO A 180 1.22 12.25 16.75
C PRO A 180 0.04 13.14 17.10
N GLY A 181 -1.18 12.59 17.04
CA GLY A 181 -2.37 13.32 17.49
C GLY A 181 -2.10 13.89 18.89
N VAL A 182 -2.29 15.21 19.05
CA VAL A 182 -1.98 15.91 20.30
C VAL A 182 -2.80 15.28 21.43
N LEU A 183 -2.14 14.49 22.26
CA LEU A 183 -2.66 14.05 23.55
C LEU A 183 -2.41 15.24 24.48
N THR A 184 -3.31 16.22 24.45
CA THR A 184 -3.21 17.50 25.18
C THR A 184 -2.60 17.32 26.57
N GLY A 185 -1.66 18.19 26.96
CA GLY A 185 -0.76 18.10 28.13
C GLY A 185 -1.41 17.94 29.51
N GLY A 186 -2.07 16.81 29.73
CA GLY A 186 -2.72 16.35 30.95
C GLY A 186 -2.93 14.82 30.92
N SER A 187 -3.71 14.31 31.87
CA SER A 187 -3.98 12.87 31.99
C SER A 187 -4.69 12.33 30.74
N ILE A 188 -4.15 11.27 30.17
CA ILE A 188 -4.73 10.56 29.02
C ILE A 188 -6.09 9.98 29.43
N LEU A 189 -7.18 10.56 28.91
CA LEU A 189 -8.54 10.15 29.25
C LEU A 189 -9.05 9.04 28.31
N ASP A 190 -9.82 8.12 28.90
CA ASP A 190 -10.51 7.06 28.16
C ASP A 190 -11.60 7.62 27.27
N SER A 191 -11.69 7.12 26.04
CA SER A 191 -12.87 7.30 25.20
C SER A 191 -14.02 6.47 25.73
N ARG A 192 -15.09 7.12 26.19
CA ARG A 192 -16.24 6.45 26.83
C ARG A 192 -17.44 6.24 25.89
N ALA A 193 -17.45 6.87 24.72
CA ALA A 193 -18.49 6.71 23.73
C ALA A 193 -17.91 6.14 22.44
N GLY A 194 -18.56 5.12 21.89
CA GLY A 194 -18.18 4.56 20.61
C GLY A 194 -19.24 3.70 19.97
N ILE A 195 -19.14 3.57 18.64
CA ILE A 195 -19.95 2.67 17.82
C ILE A 195 -19.01 1.77 17.01
N THR A 196 -19.18 0.46 17.09
CA THR A 196 -18.36 -0.51 16.36
C THR A 196 -19.22 -1.54 15.64
N SER A 197 -18.83 -1.90 14.42
CA SER A 197 -19.42 -3.04 13.71
C SER A 197 -18.66 -4.36 13.92
N LEU A 198 -17.70 -4.39 14.85
CA LEU A 198 -16.84 -5.55 15.13
C LEU A 198 -17.30 -6.34 16.36
N SER A 199 -18.49 -6.04 16.90
CA SER A 199 -19.09 -6.72 18.06
C SER A 199 -18.22 -6.74 19.31
N ARG A 200 -17.49 -5.65 19.55
CA ARG A 200 -16.54 -5.51 20.66
C ARG A 200 -16.85 -4.37 21.63
N ALA A 201 -18.09 -3.91 21.65
CA ALA A 201 -18.50 -2.82 22.54
C ALA A 201 -18.76 -3.33 23.95
N GLY A 202 -18.12 -2.71 24.95
CA GLY A 202 -18.42 -2.91 26.37
C GLY A 202 -17.41 -3.78 27.12
N SER A 203 -17.71 -4.05 28.38
CA SER A 203 -16.84 -4.74 29.35
C SER A 203 -16.56 -6.21 29.03
N ASP A 204 -17.33 -6.80 28.12
CA ASP A 204 -17.21 -8.20 27.74
C ASP A 204 -16.11 -8.43 26.68
N ASP A 205 -15.60 -7.35 26.08
CA ASP A 205 -14.44 -7.39 25.19
C ASP A 205 -13.14 -7.36 26.02
N PRO A 206 -12.18 -8.28 25.81
CA PRO A 206 -10.92 -8.32 26.56
C PRO A 206 -10.09 -7.02 26.49
N ASP A 207 -10.24 -6.27 25.40
CA ASP A 207 -9.53 -5.01 25.21
C ASP A 207 -10.27 -3.81 25.83
N ASN A 208 -11.46 -4.01 26.40
CA ASN A 208 -12.26 -2.97 27.03
C ASN A 208 -12.58 -1.79 26.08
N TRP A 209 -12.92 -2.10 24.83
CA TRP A 209 -13.27 -1.09 23.84
C TRP A 209 -14.60 -0.39 24.20
N PRO A 210 -14.73 0.95 24.02
CA PRO A 210 -13.83 1.87 23.30
C PRO A 210 -12.71 2.49 24.15
N MET A 211 -12.62 2.19 25.45
CA MET A 211 -11.69 2.82 26.39
C MET A 211 -10.20 2.50 26.11
N VAL A 212 -9.92 1.48 25.29
CA VAL A 212 -8.59 1.24 24.72
C VAL A 212 -8.12 2.39 23.81
N ARG A 213 -9.05 3.14 23.23
CA ARG A 213 -8.75 4.41 22.54
C ARG A 213 -8.76 5.53 23.56
N LYS A 214 -7.80 6.44 23.42
CA LYS A 214 -7.60 7.54 24.35
C LYS A 214 -7.74 8.88 23.65
N GLY A 215 -8.17 9.90 24.39
CA GLY A 215 -8.24 11.28 23.91
C GLY A 215 -9.40 11.60 22.95
N GLY A 216 -10.17 10.60 22.52
CA GLY A 216 -11.35 10.82 21.69
C GLY A 216 -12.63 10.98 22.51
N TRP A 217 -13.49 11.93 22.12
CA TRP A 217 -14.85 12.03 22.66
C TRP A 217 -15.80 10.97 22.09
N LEU A 218 -15.56 10.55 20.85
CA LEU A 218 -16.32 9.51 20.15
C LEU A 218 -15.38 8.65 19.31
N VAL A 219 -15.56 7.33 19.37
CA VAL A 219 -14.81 6.35 18.57
C VAL A 219 -15.76 5.62 17.65
N LEU A 220 -15.54 5.71 16.35
CA LEU A 220 -16.26 4.92 15.35
C LEU A 220 -15.30 3.88 14.78
N GLU A 221 -15.69 2.60 14.72
CA GLU A 221 -14.80 1.52 14.24
C GLU A 221 -15.52 0.54 13.32
N SER A 222 -14.96 0.31 12.14
CA SER A 222 -15.38 -0.76 11.23
C SER A 222 -14.25 -1.15 10.29
N LYS A 223 -14.22 -2.42 9.89
CA LYS A 223 -13.34 -2.93 8.83
C LYS A 223 -13.99 -2.89 7.44
N THR A 224 -15.32 -2.85 7.38
CA THR A 224 -16.08 -3.06 6.14
C THR A 224 -17.23 -2.09 5.93
N LYS A 225 -17.52 -1.21 6.89
CA LYS A 225 -18.59 -0.23 6.82
C LYS A 225 -18.01 1.16 6.70
N ALA A 226 -18.55 1.93 5.75
CA ALA A 226 -18.15 3.30 5.55
C ALA A 226 -18.83 4.26 6.55
N PHE A 227 -18.14 5.34 6.91
CA PHE A 227 -18.74 6.49 7.56
C PHE A 227 -19.18 7.46 6.48
N VAL A 228 -20.46 7.80 6.45
CA VAL A 228 -21.03 8.71 5.45
C VAL A 228 -21.49 9.97 6.17
N PRO A 229 -20.70 11.06 6.16
CA PRO A 229 -21.17 12.36 6.64
C PRO A 229 -22.16 12.98 5.65
N ASN A 230 -22.80 14.09 6.05
CA ASN A 230 -23.68 14.85 5.15
C ASN A 230 -22.92 15.23 3.88
N ARG A 231 -23.52 14.93 2.73
CA ARG A 231 -22.95 15.20 1.40
C ARG A 231 -23.64 16.42 0.81
N VAL A 232 -22.90 17.50 0.61
CA VAL A 232 -23.44 18.79 0.17
C VAL A 232 -22.66 19.31 -1.02
N ALA A 233 -23.33 19.95 -1.97
CA ALA A 233 -22.65 20.67 -3.05
C ALA A 233 -22.07 21.97 -2.51
N PHE A 234 -20.95 22.39 -3.06
CA PHE A 234 -20.35 23.69 -2.80
C PHE A 234 -20.43 24.56 -4.04
N SER A 235 -20.60 25.87 -3.82
CA SER A 235 -20.61 26.88 -4.86
C SER A 235 -20.10 28.21 -4.31
N ASP A 236 -19.38 28.94 -5.14
CA ASP A 236 -19.16 30.37 -4.99
C ASP A 236 -20.54 31.08 -5.10
N ALA A 237 -21.12 31.42 -3.94
CA ALA A 237 -22.48 31.95 -3.86
C ALA A 237 -22.58 33.42 -4.32
N ASP A 238 -21.45 34.14 -4.40
CA ASP A 238 -21.37 35.55 -4.76
C ASP A 238 -20.56 35.83 -6.04
N ASN A 239 -20.11 34.78 -6.74
CA ASN A 239 -19.30 34.86 -7.97
C ASN A 239 -18.02 35.69 -7.79
N ASN A 240 -17.48 35.73 -6.57
CA ASN A 240 -16.32 36.49 -6.22
C ASN A 240 -15.14 35.54 -5.99
N PRO A 241 -14.10 35.55 -6.84
CA PRO A 241 -12.97 34.63 -6.68
C PRO A 241 -12.14 34.89 -5.40
N ALA A 242 -12.41 35.97 -4.67
CA ALA A 242 -11.81 36.24 -3.36
C ALA A 242 -12.58 35.62 -2.18
N THR A 243 -13.82 35.16 -2.38
CA THR A 243 -14.61 34.49 -1.34
C THR A 243 -14.56 32.97 -1.54
N PRO A 244 -14.29 32.19 -0.47
CA PRO A 244 -14.26 30.73 -0.57
C PRO A 244 -15.64 30.15 -0.90
N ASP A 245 -15.68 29.06 -1.67
CA ASP A 245 -16.91 28.27 -1.88
C ASP A 245 -17.58 27.91 -0.54
N VAL A 246 -18.91 28.00 -0.50
CA VAL A 246 -19.73 27.65 0.68
C VAL A 246 -20.70 26.50 0.39
N PRO A 247 -21.12 25.72 1.40
CA PRO A 247 -22.06 24.63 1.22
C PRO A 247 -23.45 25.14 0.84
N ALA A 248 -24.01 24.61 -0.25
CA ALA A 248 -25.37 24.88 -0.66
C ALA A 248 -26.37 24.32 0.36
N GLY A 249 -27.33 25.16 0.76
CA GLY A 249 -28.42 24.78 1.67
C GLY A 249 -28.11 24.87 3.17
N ILE A 250 -26.89 25.28 3.55
CA ILE A 250 -26.56 25.62 4.94
C ILE A 250 -26.36 27.14 5.01
N ASN A 251 -27.20 27.84 5.78
CA ASN A 251 -27.06 29.29 5.96
C ASN A 251 -25.75 29.62 6.67
N ALA A 252 -25.05 30.66 6.23
CA ALA A 252 -23.81 31.12 6.84
C ALA A 252 -23.94 31.44 8.35
N SER A 253 -25.12 31.88 8.81
CA SER A 253 -25.40 32.09 10.24
C SER A 253 -25.32 30.81 11.08
N ASN A 254 -25.39 29.66 10.44
CA ASN A 254 -25.36 28.35 11.09
C ASN A 254 -23.99 27.69 11.01
N PHE A 255 -22.98 28.33 10.40
CA PHE A 255 -21.64 27.78 10.37
C PHE A 255 -21.04 27.80 11.78
N VAL A 256 -20.58 26.63 12.23
CA VAL A 256 -19.94 26.45 13.54
C VAL A 256 -18.58 25.81 13.31
N GLU A 257 -17.56 26.32 13.99
CA GLU A 257 -16.22 25.73 13.95
C GLU A 257 -16.28 24.24 14.29
N GLY A 258 -15.57 23.43 13.49
CA GLY A 258 -15.56 21.98 13.60
C GLY A 258 -16.70 21.28 12.85
N MET A 259 -17.60 22.00 12.16
CA MET A 259 -18.56 21.35 11.26
C MET A 259 -17.85 20.60 10.14
N ILE A 260 -18.29 19.36 9.87
CA ILE A 260 -17.70 18.48 8.86
C ILE A 260 -18.78 18.06 7.86
N VAL A 261 -18.48 18.19 6.57
CA VAL A 261 -19.34 17.75 5.46
C VAL A 261 -18.50 17.13 4.35
N TYR A 262 -19.10 16.31 3.50
CA TYR A 262 -18.46 15.89 2.25
C TYR A 262 -18.91 16.81 1.12
N ASP A 263 -17.95 17.51 0.52
CA ASP A 263 -18.17 18.38 -0.64
C ASP A 263 -18.31 17.52 -1.91
N THR A 264 -19.48 17.51 -2.51
CA THR A 264 -19.73 16.74 -3.74
C THR A 264 -19.25 17.43 -5.01
N THR A 265 -19.00 18.74 -4.97
CA THR A 265 -18.46 19.53 -6.10
C THR A 265 -16.95 19.28 -6.21
N ASN A 266 -16.22 19.50 -5.11
CA ASN A 266 -14.76 19.33 -5.07
C ASN A 266 -14.30 17.93 -4.63
N GLN A 267 -15.25 17.04 -4.31
CA GLN A 267 -15.00 15.63 -3.98
C GLN A 267 -14.03 15.42 -2.80
N CYS A 268 -14.16 16.23 -1.75
CA CYS A 268 -13.29 16.17 -0.57
C CYS A 268 -14.12 16.23 0.73
N LEU A 269 -13.58 15.73 1.83
CA LEU A 269 -14.12 16.00 3.16
C LEU A 269 -13.74 17.43 3.55
N LYS A 270 -14.70 18.28 3.90
CA LYS A 270 -14.46 19.66 4.33
C LYS A 270 -14.75 19.85 5.81
N ILE A 271 -13.94 20.68 6.46
CA ILE A 271 -14.15 21.17 7.83
C ILE A 271 -14.24 22.70 7.81
N TYR A 272 -15.20 23.26 8.55
CA TYR A 272 -15.23 24.69 8.82
C TYR A 272 -14.34 24.99 10.02
N THR A 273 -13.22 25.69 9.81
CA THR A 273 -12.25 25.95 10.87
C THR A 273 -11.48 27.24 10.60
N SER A 274 -10.61 27.63 11.53
CA SER A 274 -9.62 28.68 11.33
C SER A 274 -8.23 28.06 11.11
N THR A 275 -7.43 28.71 10.26
CA THR A 275 -6.00 28.38 10.02
C THR A 275 -5.06 29.45 10.55
N ASP A 276 -5.59 30.51 11.14
CA ASP A 276 -4.87 31.72 11.56
C ASP A 276 -5.12 32.06 13.04
N GLY A 277 -5.42 31.07 13.87
CA GLY A 277 -5.58 31.24 15.31
C GLY A 277 -6.91 31.88 15.73
N GLY A 278 -7.95 31.69 14.93
CA GLY A 278 -9.32 32.17 15.21
C GLY A 278 -9.65 33.54 14.60
N ASN A 279 -8.81 34.08 13.72
CA ASN A 279 -9.05 35.40 13.13
C ASN A 279 -10.01 35.32 11.93
N THR A 280 -9.86 34.30 11.09
CA THR A 280 -10.73 34.05 9.95
C THR A 280 -11.17 32.59 9.91
N TYR A 281 -12.35 32.37 9.36
CA TYR A 281 -12.98 31.06 9.27
C TYR A 281 -13.42 30.78 7.84
N ALA A 282 -13.11 29.57 7.36
CA ALA A 282 -13.53 29.11 6.04
C ALA A 282 -13.69 27.59 6.02
N TRP A 283 -14.26 27.09 4.93
CA TRP A 283 -14.36 25.66 4.67
C TRP A 283 -13.11 25.15 3.95
N TYR A 284 -12.38 24.25 4.60
CA TYR A 284 -11.13 23.69 4.09
C TYR A 284 -11.28 22.22 3.75
N CYS A 285 -10.80 21.80 2.57
CA CYS A 285 -10.65 20.38 2.26
C CYS A 285 -9.59 19.76 3.17
N ILE A 286 -9.96 18.67 3.83
CA ILE A 286 -9.01 17.76 4.50
C ILE A 286 -8.47 16.83 3.41
N GLY A 287 -7.47 17.32 2.68
CA GLY A 287 -6.76 16.55 1.66
C GLY A 287 -5.38 16.08 2.09
N THR A 288 -4.81 16.73 3.11
CA THR A 288 -3.50 16.40 3.65
C THR A 288 -3.63 15.75 5.02
N GLN A 289 -2.87 14.67 5.18
CA GLN A 289 -2.75 13.95 6.42
C GLN A 289 -2.05 14.83 7.46
N THR A 290 -2.75 15.32 8.48
CA THR A 290 -2.14 15.96 9.67
C THR A 290 -1.15 17.11 9.38
N CYS A 291 -0.48 17.63 10.42
CA CYS A 291 0.59 18.61 10.25
C CYS A 291 1.90 17.84 10.01
N PRO A 292 2.57 17.99 8.85
CA PRO A 292 3.97 17.62 8.72
C PRO A 292 4.82 18.51 9.64
N ASP A 293 5.86 17.94 10.24
CA ASP A 293 6.93 18.70 10.90
C ASP A 293 7.74 19.54 9.90
#